data_AF-A0A2P2C5M6-F1
#
_entry.id   AF-A0A2P2C5M6-F1
#
_cell.length_a   1.000
_cell.length_b   1.000
_cell.length_c   1.000
_cell.angle_alpha   90.00
_cell.angle_beta   90.00
_cell.angle_gamma   90.00
#
_symmetry.space_group_name_H-M   'P 1'
#
loop_
_entity.id
_entity.type
_entity.pdbx_description
1 polymer ?
#
loop_
_entity_poly.entity_id
_entity_poly.type
_entity_poly.pdbx_seq_one_letter_code
_entity_poly.pdbx_strand_id
1 'polypeptide(L)'
;MPGVRTRLCLTMLALLAGFALSGCGSSDPSTTSPPADLPGTRSCERSFEAIVRRIRRDAPATWVEAHRDRLRLRCPSKYAVLVDYTSVRAVSEAGGKSLCAVYANHGVVRPAVKLARRDGLCTPGRKADAVHAHRHQRQQPRWACFYAPTMDRDWHNDVVCTDGRDEERPYLRAWDSFVTQDEIMASAHEYERQLNDRN
;
A
#
# COMPACT_ATOMS: atom_id res chain seq x y z
N MET A 1 10.49 -19.58 -50.81
CA MET A 1 9.28 -18.78 -51.12
C MET A 1 8.99 -17.86 -49.95
N PRO A 2 9.29 -16.55 -50.04
CA PRO A 2 9.05 -15.58 -48.98
C PRO A 2 7.74 -14.80 -49.24
N GLY A 3 6.95 -14.58 -48.19
CA GLY A 3 5.73 -13.76 -48.23
C GLY A 3 5.84 -12.56 -47.30
N VAL A 4 6.41 -11.48 -47.83
CA VAL A 4 6.52 -10.16 -47.19
C VAL A 4 5.14 -9.48 -47.15
N ARG A 5 4.69 -8.99 -46.00
CA ARG A 5 3.65 -7.95 -45.92
C ARG A 5 3.99 -6.88 -44.89
N THR A 6 4.74 -5.92 -45.39
CA THR A 6 4.94 -4.56 -44.88
C THR A 6 3.60 -3.85 -44.70
N ARG A 7 3.36 -3.22 -43.55
CA ARG A 7 2.39 -2.11 -43.44
C ARG A 7 3.05 -0.96 -42.69
N LEU A 8 3.64 -0.06 -43.49
CA LEU A 8 3.81 1.35 -43.15
C LEU A 8 2.43 1.95 -42.86
N CYS A 9 2.29 2.68 -41.75
CA CYS A 9 1.23 3.68 -41.62
C CYS A 9 1.88 4.96 -41.09
N LEU A 10 2.35 5.78 -42.03
CA LEU A 10 2.66 7.19 -41.83
C LEU A 10 1.33 7.95 -41.84
N THR A 11 1.00 8.63 -40.76
CA THR A 11 0.16 9.85 -40.83
C THR A 11 0.68 10.85 -39.81
N MET A 12 1.51 11.76 -40.32
CA MET A 12 1.63 13.10 -39.77
C MET A 12 0.28 13.82 -39.93
N LEU A 13 -0.18 14.51 -38.89
CA LEU A 13 -0.95 15.73 -39.06
C LEU A 13 -0.51 16.75 -38.01
N ALA A 14 -0.15 17.93 -38.50
CA ALA A 14 0.34 19.06 -37.74
C ALA A 14 -0.76 20.10 -37.50
N LEU A 15 -0.49 20.98 -36.53
CA LEU A 15 -0.98 22.35 -36.35
C LEU A 15 -2.38 22.60 -35.74
N LEU A 16 -2.37 23.36 -34.63
CA LEU A 16 -3.16 24.56 -34.30
C LEU A 16 -2.71 25.01 -32.88
N ALA A 17 -1.83 26.00 -32.73
CA ALA A 17 -2.06 27.45 -32.74
C ALA A 17 -3.01 27.96 -31.62
N GLY A 18 -2.42 28.59 -30.60
CA GLY A 18 -2.87 29.84 -29.99
C GLY A 18 -4.10 29.84 -29.08
N PHE A 19 -3.88 29.84 -27.76
CA PHE A 19 -4.69 30.64 -26.83
C PHE A 19 -3.78 31.24 -25.75
N ALA A 20 -3.54 32.54 -25.87
CA ALA A 20 -3.15 33.39 -24.76
C ALA A 20 -4.41 34.14 -24.30
N LEU A 21 -4.65 34.20 -22.99
CA LEU A 21 -4.87 35.43 -22.21
C LEU A 21 -5.45 35.12 -20.81
N SER A 22 -4.73 35.64 -19.81
CA SER A 22 -5.22 36.41 -18.66
C SER A 22 -6.27 35.83 -17.71
N GLY A 23 -5.80 35.42 -16.52
CA GLY A 23 -6.61 35.34 -15.30
C GLY A 23 -5.88 35.96 -14.12
N CYS A 24 -6.40 37.08 -13.62
CA CYS A 24 -5.89 37.83 -12.47
C CYS A 24 -6.09 37.10 -11.13
N GLY A 25 -5.08 37.21 -10.27
CA GLY A 25 -5.14 37.49 -8.83
C GLY A 25 -6.24 36.85 -7.97
N SER A 26 -5.82 35.95 -7.10
CA SER A 26 -6.37 35.84 -5.74
C SER A 26 -5.21 35.53 -4.80
N SER A 27 -4.73 36.57 -4.11
CA SER A 27 -3.73 36.48 -3.06
C SER A 27 -4.45 36.19 -1.77
N ASP A 28 -4.58 34.91 -1.40
CA ASP A 28 -5.00 34.55 -0.04
C ASP A 28 -3.78 34.40 0.87
N PRO A 29 -3.85 34.97 2.09
CA PRO A 29 -2.75 35.00 3.04
C PRO A 29 -2.68 33.70 3.86
N SER A 30 -1.50 33.45 4.42
CA SER A 30 -1.14 32.35 5.35
C SER A 30 -0.35 31.21 4.71
N THR A 31 0.76 31.55 4.06
CA THR A 31 1.91 30.65 4.04
C THR A 31 2.53 30.69 5.43
N THR A 32 2.07 29.83 6.33
CA THR A 32 2.88 29.40 7.47
C THR A 32 4.08 28.70 6.87
N SER A 33 5.21 29.41 6.80
CA SER A 33 6.48 28.84 6.38
C SER A 33 6.73 27.58 7.20
N PRO A 34 6.89 26.41 6.57
CA PRO A 34 7.30 25.22 7.30
C PRO A 34 8.66 25.50 7.97
N PRO A 35 8.91 24.93 9.16
CA PRO A 35 10.17 25.11 9.86
C PRO A 35 11.33 24.76 8.92
N ALA A 36 12.40 25.55 8.98
CA ALA A 36 13.57 25.41 8.13
C ALA A 36 14.04 23.94 8.07
N ASP A 37 13.85 23.33 6.91
CA ASP A 37 14.19 21.94 6.64
C ASP A 37 15.66 21.64 6.94
N LEU A 38 15.90 20.66 7.82
CA LEU A 38 17.23 20.12 8.07
C LEU A 38 17.86 19.64 6.75
N PRO A 39 19.16 19.85 6.50
CA PRO A 39 19.81 19.55 5.23
C PRO A 39 19.67 18.09 4.75
N GLY A 40 19.38 17.15 5.65
CA GLY A 40 19.07 15.74 5.31
C GLY A 40 17.70 15.51 4.66
N THR A 41 16.66 16.29 5.00
CA THR A 41 15.28 16.07 4.51
C THR A 41 15.19 16.33 3.01
N ARG A 42 15.84 17.39 2.52
CA ARG A 42 15.94 17.74 1.09
C ARG A 42 16.69 16.69 0.25
N SER A 43 17.56 15.90 0.86
CA SER A 43 18.26 14.79 0.17
C SER A 43 17.36 13.56 0.04
N CYS A 44 16.61 13.25 1.11
CA CYS A 44 15.64 12.17 1.12
C CYS A 44 14.45 12.42 0.18
N GLU A 45 13.90 13.63 0.15
CA GLU A 45 12.81 13.98 -0.76
C GLU A 45 13.23 13.82 -2.22
N ARG A 46 14.38 14.39 -2.61
CA ARG A 46 14.89 14.29 -3.99
C ARG A 46 15.13 12.84 -4.42
N SER A 47 15.69 12.03 -3.52
CA SER A 47 15.91 10.60 -3.77
C SER A 47 14.58 9.84 -3.95
N PHE A 48 13.63 10.06 -3.05
CA PHE A 48 12.29 9.48 -3.10
C PHE A 48 11.55 9.87 -4.40
N GLU A 49 11.51 11.15 -4.74
CA GLU A 49 10.85 11.65 -5.95
C GLU A 49 11.50 11.11 -7.22
N ALA A 50 12.83 10.95 -7.24
CA ALA A 50 13.53 10.34 -8.36
C ALA A 50 13.10 8.88 -8.57
N ILE A 51 12.96 8.12 -7.48
CA ILE A 51 12.48 6.73 -7.50
C ILE A 51 11.04 6.66 -8.00
N VAL A 52 10.12 7.43 -7.41
CA VAL A 52 8.71 7.45 -7.83
C VAL A 52 8.56 7.83 -9.31
N ARG A 53 9.32 8.83 -9.78
CA ARG A 53 9.31 9.25 -11.18
C ARG A 53 9.83 8.17 -12.14
N ARG A 54 10.76 7.33 -11.69
CA ARG A 54 11.26 6.22 -12.50
C ARG A 54 10.26 5.06 -12.49
N ILE A 55 9.67 4.74 -11.34
CA ILE A 55 8.57 3.77 -11.21
C ILE A 55 7.45 4.11 -12.18
N ARG A 56 6.99 5.37 -12.24
CA ARG A 56 5.97 5.86 -13.20
C ARG A 56 6.31 5.68 -14.69
N ARG A 57 7.58 5.43 -15.00
CA ARG A 57 8.09 5.15 -16.35
C ARG A 57 8.51 3.69 -16.47
N ASP A 58 7.83 2.83 -15.72
CA ASP A 58 7.95 1.38 -15.69
C ASP A 58 9.40 0.91 -15.51
N ALA A 59 10.03 1.46 -14.45
CA ALA A 59 11.34 1.00 -14.02
C ALA A 59 11.34 -0.53 -13.82
N PRO A 60 12.39 -1.25 -14.25
CA PRO A 60 12.49 -2.68 -13.99
C PRO A 60 12.56 -2.94 -12.48
N ALA A 61 11.96 -4.04 -12.03
CA ALA A 61 11.89 -4.40 -10.60
C ALA A 61 13.28 -4.40 -9.94
N THR A 62 14.30 -4.91 -10.62
CA THR A 62 15.70 -4.93 -10.12
C THR A 62 16.25 -3.53 -9.82
N TRP A 63 15.88 -2.53 -10.61
CA TRP A 63 16.28 -1.13 -10.36
C TRP A 63 15.55 -0.57 -9.15
N VAL A 64 14.25 -0.85 -9.03
CA VAL A 64 13.42 -0.41 -7.91
C VAL A 64 13.96 -0.99 -6.61
N GLU A 65 14.29 -2.27 -6.59
CA GLU A 65 14.85 -2.97 -5.43
C GLU A 65 16.17 -2.36 -4.95
N ALA A 66 17.13 -2.17 -5.87
CA ALA A 66 18.43 -1.58 -5.52
C ALA A 66 18.32 -0.16 -4.93
N HIS A 67 17.35 0.64 -5.41
CA HIS A 67 17.14 2.00 -4.90
C HIS A 67 16.29 2.03 -3.63
N ARG A 68 15.38 1.08 -3.48
CA ARG A 68 14.57 0.89 -2.29
C ARG A 68 15.45 0.57 -1.08
N ASP A 69 16.45 -0.30 -1.22
CA ASP A 69 17.39 -0.61 -0.13
C ASP A 69 18.20 0.61 0.31
N ARG A 70 18.66 1.43 -0.64
CA ARG A 70 19.35 2.67 -0.31
C ARG A 70 18.43 3.64 0.44
N LEU A 71 17.17 3.73 0.03
CA LEU A 71 16.17 4.56 0.69
C LEU A 71 15.85 4.04 2.10
N ARG A 72 15.79 2.72 2.29
CA ARG A 72 15.60 2.07 3.60
C ARG A 72 16.67 2.50 4.61
N LEU A 73 17.94 2.47 4.19
CA LEU A 73 19.07 2.79 5.06
C LEU A 73 19.18 4.27 5.40
N ARG A 74 18.92 5.16 4.42
CA ARG A 74 19.16 6.60 4.59
C ARG A 74 17.92 7.41 4.95
N CYS A 75 16.74 6.91 4.60
CA CYS A 75 15.47 7.65 4.66
C CYS A 75 14.29 6.75 5.07
N PRO A 76 14.28 6.20 6.30
CA PRO A 76 13.26 5.22 6.73
C PRO A 76 11.81 5.68 6.55
N SER A 77 11.53 6.97 6.80
CA SER A 77 10.19 7.54 6.63
C SER A 77 9.75 7.57 5.15
N LYS A 78 10.66 7.82 4.21
CA LYS A 78 10.37 7.79 2.77
C LYS A 78 10.30 6.36 2.23
N TYR A 79 11.08 5.44 2.82
CA TYR A 79 10.98 4.02 2.52
C TYR A 79 9.59 3.48 2.83
N ALA A 80 9.02 3.76 4.01
CA ALA A 80 7.66 3.35 4.36
C ALA A 80 6.63 3.84 3.33
N VAL A 81 6.71 5.11 2.95
CA VAL A 81 5.84 5.69 1.90
C VAL A 81 6.01 5.00 0.55
N LEU A 82 7.24 4.65 0.18
CA LEU A 82 7.53 3.99 -1.10
C LEU A 82 6.95 2.57 -1.15
N VAL A 83 7.15 1.78 -0.09
CA VAL A 83 6.62 0.41 0.01
C VAL A 83 5.11 0.41 -0.16
N ASP A 84 4.43 1.24 0.63
CA ASP A 84 2.98 1.38 0.60
C ASP A 84 2.45 1.85 -0.76
N TYR A 85 3.14 2.82 -1.40
CA TYR A 85 2.78 3.28 -2.73
C TYR A 85 2.93 2.16 -3.78
N THR A 86 4.01 1.39 -3.74
CA THR A 86 4.22 0.28 -4.68
C THR A 86 3.19 -0.83 -4.50
N SER A 87 2.78 -1.13 -3.26
CA SER A 87 1.70 -2.09 -2.98
C SER A 87 0.37 -1.64 -3.56
N VAL A 88 -0.01 -0.37 -3.35
CA VAL A 88 -1.23 0.20 -3.92
C VAL A 88 -1.21 0.14 -5.45
N ARG A 89 -0.06 0.48 -6.06
CA ARG A 89 0.11 0.42 -7.51
C ARG A 89 -0.07 -0.99 -8.06
N ALA A 90 0.56 -1.99 -7.47
CA ALA A 90 0.47 -3.38 -7.91
C ALA A 90 -0.99 -3.88 -7.90
N VAL A 91 -1.75 -3.57 -6.84
CA VAL A 91 -3.18 -3.92 -6.75
C VAL A 91 -4.00 -3.22 -7.84
N SER A 92 -3.71 -1.95 -8.10
CA SER A 92 -4.40 -1.16 -9.13
C SER A 92 -4.13 -1.70 -10.55
N GLU A 93 -2.89 -2.06 -10.84
CA GLU A 93 -2.47 -2.66 -12.12
C GLU A 93 -3.08 -4.05 -12.35
N ALA A 94 -3.34 -4.80 -11.27
CA ALA A 94 -4.08 -6.06 -11.32
C ALA A 94 -5.59 -5.87 -11.54
N GLY A 95 -6.07 -4.64 -11.79
CA GLY A 95 -7.48 -4.33 -12.00
C GLY A 95 -8.25 -3.95 -10.73
N GLY A 96 -7.59 -3.95 -9.57
CA GLY A 96 -8.17 -3.54 -8.30
C GLY A 96 -8.29 -2.03 -8.17
N LYS A 97 -9.35 -1.42 -8.73
CA LYS A 97 -9.67 -0.01 -8.46
C LYS A 97 -10.41 0.10 -7.13
N SER A 98 -9.71 0.49 -6.07
CA SER A 98 -10.33 0.73 -4.75
C SER A 98 -10.45 2.22 -4.41
N LEU A 99 -11.31 2.51 -3.44
CA LEU A 99 -11.39 3.84 -2.84
C LEU A 99 -10.11 4.09 -2.04
N CYS A 100 -9.54 5.30 -2.12
CA CYS A 100 -8.34 5.65 -1.34
C CYS A 100 -8.54 5.47 0.18
N ALA A 101 -9.78 5.50 0.66
CA ALA A 101 -10.13 5.24 2.06
C ALA A 101 -9.86 3.78 2.47
N VAL A 102 -10.03 2.82 1.55
CA VAL A 102 -9.75 1.39 1.80
C VAL A 102 -8.28 1.21 2.13
N TYR A 103 -7.38 1.76 1.31
CA TYR A 103 -5.94 1.69 1.60
C TYR A 103 -5.57 2.34 2.94
N ALA A 104 -6.13 3.51 3.25
CA ALA A 104 -5.90 4.16 4.53
C ALA A 104 -6.34 3.30 5.73
N ASN A 105 -7.35 2.45 5.56
CA ASN A 105 -7.81 1.52 6.58
C ASN A 105 -6.93 0.27 6.73
N HIS A 106 -6.18 -0.11 5.69
CA HIS A 106 -5.24 -1.24 5.72
C HIS A 106 -3.82 -0.84 6.11
N GLY A 107 -3.66 0.22 6.91
CA GLY A 107 -2.35 0.65 7.42
C GLY A 107 -1.45 1.36 6.39
N VAL A 108 -1.92 1.62 5.18
CA VAL A 108 -1.17 2.38 4.17
C VAL A 108 -0.99 3.82 4.65
N VAL A 109 0.26 4.27 4.77
CA VAL A 109 0.58 5.59 5.32
C VAL A 109 -0.04 6.71 4.48
N ARG A 110 -0.53 7.75 5.15
CA ARG A 110 -1.24 8.88 4.51
C ARG A 110 -0.48 9.51 3.33
N PRO A 111 0.85 9.72 3.37
CA PRO A 111 1.58 10.24 2.22
C PRO A 111 1.54 9.33 0.99
N ALA A 112 1.55 8.00 1.18
CA ALA A 112 1.45 7.03 0.09
C ALA A 112 0.05 7.05 -0.53
N VAL A 113 -1.01 7.13 0.29
CA VAL A 113 -2.40 7.29 -0.19
C VAL A 113 -2.56 8.60 -0.99
N LYS A 114 -1.97 9.71 -0.51
CA LYS A 114 -1.98 11.00 -1.23
C LYS A 114 -1.27 10.89 -2.58
N LEU A 115 -0.14 10.19 -2.62
CA LEU A 115 0.62 9.94 -3.83
C LEU A 115 -0.15 9.05 -4.82
N ALA A 116 -0.74 7.96 -4.36
CA ALA A 116 -1.55 7.05 -5.16
C ALA A 116 -2.77 7.75 -5.78
N ARG A 117 -3.45 8.60 -5.00
CA ARG A 117 -4.56 9.43 -5.50
C ARG A 117 -4.14 10.38 -6.61
N ARG A 118 -2.99 11.05 -6.44
CA ARG A 118 -2.43 11.95 -7.45
C ARG A 118 -2.15 11.21 -8.76
N ASP A 119 -1.79 9.94 -8.66
CA ASP A 119 -1.43 9.09 -9.79
C ASP A 119 -2.62 8.32 -10.36
N GLY A 120 -3.84 8.58 -9.88
CA GLY A 120 -5.06 7.91 -10.37
C GLY A 120 -5.18 6.43 -9.99
N LEU A 121 -4.33 5.95 -9.08
CA LEU A 121 -4.32 4.54 -8.64
C LEU A 121 -5.51 4.22 -7.70
N CYS A 122 -6.08 5.24 -7.08
CA CYS A 122 -7.28 5.15 -6.26
C CYS A 122 -8.15 6.39 -6.44
N THR A 123 -9.47 6.26 -6.30
CA THR A 123 -10.40 7.40 -6.34
C THR A 123 -10.72 7.88 -4.93
N PRO A 124 -10.87 9.20 -4.70
CA PRO A 124 -11.46 9.67 -3.45
C PRO A 124 -12.86 9.07 -3.31
N GLY A 125 -13.17 8.52 -2.14
CA GLY A 125 -14.54 8.14 -1.83
C GLY A 125 -15.44 9.38 -1.84
N ARG A 126 -16.68 9.22 -2.33
CA ARG A 126 -17.71 10.24 -2.07
C ARG A 126 -17.94 10.29 -0.56
N LYS A 127 -18.42 11.42 -0.02
CA LYS A 127 -18.75 11.52 1.42
C LYS A 127 -19.67 10.37 1.90
N ALA A 128 -20.55 9.86 1.03
CA ALA A 128 -21.38 8.69 1.30
C ALA A 128 -20.57 7.38 1.48
N ASP A 129 -19.47 7.22 0.74
CA ASP A 129 -18.60 6.04 0.84
C ASP A 129 -17.74 6.08 2.12
N ALA A 130 -17.44 7.27 2.64
CA ALA A 130 -16.80 7.42 3.95
C ALA A 130 -17.69 6.90 5.09
N VAL A 131 -19.02 6.98 4.95
CA VAL A 131 -19.97 6.41 5.92
C VAL A 131 -19.96 4.88 5.86
N HIS A 132 -19.76 4.27 4.68
CA HIS A 132 -19.57 2.82 4.56
C HIS A 132 -18.19 2.35 5.03
N ALA A 133 -17.12 3.11 4.77
CA ALA A 133 -15.79 2.84 5.32
C ALA A 133 -15.79 2.89 6.86
N HIS A 134 -16.57 3.81 7.45
CA HIS A 134 -16.81 3.83 8.90
C HIS A 134 -17.72 2.71 9.38
N ARG A 135 -18.66 2.22 8.56
CA ARG A 135 -19.49 1.05 8.90
C ARG A 135 -18.66 -0.23 8.98
N HIS A 136 -17.62 -0.35 8.16
CA HIS A 136 -16.61 -1.41 8.30
C HIS A 136 -15.68 -1.23 9.51
N GLN A 137 -15.43 0.01 9.98
CA GLN A 137 -14.76 0.25 11.26
C GLN A 137 -15.63 -0.04 12.50
N ARG A 138 -16.95 -0.18 12.32
CA ARG A 138 -17.90 -0.56 13.37
C ARG A 138 -18.34 -2.01 13.27
N GLN A 139 -17.83 -2.78 12.32
CA GLN A 139 -17.82 -4.22 12.51
C GLN A 139 -16.85 -4.45 13.66
N GLN A 140 -17.34 -5.06 14.74
CA GLN A 140 -16.54 -5.39 15.90
C GLN A 140 -15.21 -5.97 15.41
N PRO A 141 -14.07 -5.60 16.02
CA PRO A 141 -12.80 -6.18 15.66
C PRO A 141 -12.97 -7.71 15.72
N ARG A 142 -12.98 -8.34 14.55
CA ARG A 142 -13.14 -9.79 14.46
C ARG A 142 -11.76 -10.36 14.63
N TRP A 143 -11.63 -11.29 15.56
CA TRP A 143 -10.42 -12.06 15.71
C TRP A 143 -10.09 -12.74 14.40
N ALA A 144 -8.83 -12.63 14.01
CA ALA A 144 -8.24 -13.32 12.87
C ALA A 144 -6.96 -14.01 13.34
N CYS A 145 -6.81 -15.28 13.00
CA CYS A 145 -5.65 -16.09 13.36
C CYS A 145 -4.77 -16.36 12.13
N PHE A 146 -3.45 -16.26 12.31
CA PHE A 146 -2.47 -16.53 11.27
C PHE A 146 -1.25 -17.28 11.83
N TYR A 147 -0.60 -18.04 10.95
CA TYR A 147 0.63 -18.76 11.29
C TYR A 147 1.79 -17.77 11.42
N ALA A 148 2.43 -17.77 12.59
CA ALA A 148 3.52 -16.88 12.98
C ALA A 148 4.50 -17.63 13.92
N PRO A 149 5.42 -18.44 13.35
CA PRO A 149 6.24 -19.36 14.13
C PRO A 149 7.20 -18.66 15.09
N THR A 150 7.35 -19.21 16.29
CA THR A 150 8.22 -18.69 17.36
C THR A 150 9.67 -19.16 17.23
N MET A 151 9.89 -20.25 16.48
CA MET A 151 11.20 -20.90 16.28
C MET A 151 11.82 -21.47 17.56
N ASP A 152 11.02 -21.70 18.62
CA ASP A 152 11.47 -22.22 19.92
C ASP A 152 11.38 -23.77 20.05
N ARG A 153 11.04 -24.45 18.94
CA ARG A 153 10.74 -25.90 18.83
C ARG A 153 9.41 -26.32 19.46
N ASP A 154 8.58 -25.38 19.88
CA ASP A 154 7.22 -25.63 20.35
C ASP A 154 6.20 -25.14 19.31
N TRP A 155 5.86 -26.01 18.36
CA TRP A 155 4.91 -25.67 17.30
C TRP A 155 3.50 -25.32 17.82
N HIS A 156 3.16 -25.66 19.07
CA HIS A 156 1.82 -25.44 19.61
C HIS A 156 1.49 -23.95 19.82
N ASN A 157 2.51 -23.08 19.84
CA ASN A 157 2.38 -21.63 20.04
C ASN A 157 2.67 -20.80 18.75
N ASP A 158 2.78 -21.47 17.60
CA ASP A 158 3.13 -20.87 16.30
C ASP A 158 1.95 -20.13 15.62
N VAL A 159 0.85 -19.90 16.33
CA VAL A 159 -0.31 -19.15 15.83
C VAL A 159 -0.49 -17.89 16.65
N VAL A 160 -0.74 -16.78 15.95
CA VAL A 160 -1.16 -15.52 16.55
C VAL A 160 -2.58 -15.23 16.11
N CYS A 161 -3.44 -14.94 17.08
CA CYS A 161 -4.77 -14.40 16.85
C CYS A 161 -4.79 -12.94 17.31
N THR A 162 -5.41 -12.06 16.52
CA THR A 162 -5.56 -10.65 16.88
C THR A 162 -6.88 -10.10 16.34
N ASP A 163 -7.46 -9.15 17.06
CA ASP A 163 -8.61 -8.35 16.63
C ASP A 163 -8.16 -6.94 16.16
N GLY A 164 -6.85 -6.68 16.18
CA GLY A 164 -6.23 -5.38 15.88
C GLY A 164 -6.05 -4.46 17.08
N ARG A 165 -6.56 -4.82 18.27
CA ARG A 165 -6.31 -4.16 19.55
C ARG A 165 -5.57 -5.08 20.51
N ASP A 166 -6.05 -6.31 20.61
CA ASP A 166 -5.52 -7.35 21.46
C ASP A 166 -4.85 -8.45 20.62
N GLU A 167 -3.90 -9.15 21.22
CA GLU A 167 -3.16 -10.25 20.61
C GLU A 167 -3.10 -11.43 21.57
N GLU A 168 -3.39 -12.63 21.07
CA GLU A 168 -3.28 -13.88 21.80
C GLU A 168 -2.48 -14.91 20.99
N ARG A 169 -1.62 -15.66 21.69
CA ARG A 169 -0.93 -16.85 21.16
C ARG A 169 -1.49 -18.10 21.83
N PRO A 170 -2.57 -18.70 21.30
CA PRO A 170 -3.16 -19.88 21.92
C PRO A 170 -2.22 -21.07 21.82
N TYR A 171 -2.24 -21.92 22.85
CA TYR A 171 -1.53 -23.19 22.83
C TYR A 171 -2.42 -24.28 22.24
N LEU A 172 -2.25 -24.57 20.95
CA LEU A 172 -3.16 -25.43 20.18
C LEU A 172 -2.64 -26.86 20.07
N ARG A 173 -3.55 -27.85 20.13
CA ARG A 173 -3.24 -29.28 19.97
C ARG A 173 -2.17 -29.81 20.94
N ALA A 174 -2.18 -29.36 22.18
CA ALA A 174 -1.18 -29.69 23.21
C ALA A 174 -0.95 -31.20 23.46
N TRP A 175 -1.89 -32.04 23.02
CA TRP A 175 -1.84 -33.50 23.14
C TRP A 175 -1.05 -34.19 22.01
N ASP A 176 -0.76 -33.48 20.92
CA ASP A 176 -0.08 -34.06 19.76
C ASP A 176 1.44 -33.90 19.86
N SER A 177 2.16 -35.01 19.69
CA SER A 177 3.62 -35.01 19.72
C SER A 177 4.30 -34.41 18.48
N PHE A 178 3.52 -34.08 17.45
CA PHE A 178 3.95 -33.41 16.23
C PHE A 178 2.71 -32.82 15.54
N VAL A 179 2.82 -31.58 15.07
CA VAL A 179 1.71 -30.88 14.42
C VAL A 179 2.22 -30.23 13.14
N THR A 180 1.55 -30.49 12.02
CA THR A 180 1.84 -29.79 10.75
C THR A 180 1.21 -28.40 10.72
N GLN A 181 1.69 -27.53 9.81
CA GLN A 181 1.13 -26.19 9.66
C GLN A 181 -0.37 -26.21 9.33
N ASP A 182 -0.82 -27.10 8.45
CA ASP A 182 -2.24 -27.20 8.08
C ASP A 182 -3.09 -27.65 9.27
N GLU A 183 -2.56 -28.56 10.07
CA GLU A 183 -3.20 -29.09 11.27
C GLU A 183 -3.38 -28.05 12.37
N ILE A 184 -2.35 -27.22 12.64
CA ILE A 184 -2.47 -26.16 13.64
C ILE A 184 -3.37 -25.03 13.13
N MET A 185 -3.33 -24.71 11.84
CA MET A 185 -4.21 -23.70 11.25
C MET A 185 -5.68 -24.14 11.24
N ALA A 186 -5.96 -25.43 11.04
CA ALA A 186 -7.31 -25.96 11.20
C ALA A 186 -7.84 -25.70 12.63
N SER A 187 -7.05 -26.01 13.66
CA SER A 187 -7.39 -25.70 15.07
C SER A 187 -7.48 -24.20 15.34
N ALA A 188 -6.61 -23.39 14.72
CA ALA A 188 -6.65 -21.94 14.83
C ALA A 188 -7.96 -21.36 14.31
N HIS A 189 -8.48 -21.87 13.19
CA HIS A 189 -9.79 -21.44 12.68
C HIS A 189 -10.94 -21.80 13.62
N GLU A 190 -10.85 -22.89 14.37
CA GLU A 190 -11.86 -23.21 15.39
C GLU A 190 -11.77 -22.25 16.59
N TYR A 191 -10.55 -21.94 17.02
CA TYR A 191 -10.31 -20.97 18.10
C TYR A 191 -10.78 -19.57 17.69
N GLU A 192 -10.50 -19.14 16.45
CA GLU A 192 -10.97 -17.89 15.86
C GLU A 192 -12.50 -17.77 15.90
N ARG A 193 -13.22 -18.84 15.56
CA ARG A 193 -14.69 -18.87 15.67
C ARG A 193 -15.15 -18.67 17.11
N GLN A 194 -14.52 -19.35 18.07
CA GLN A 194 -14.86 -19.21 19.49
C GLN A 194 -14.63 -17.80 20.01
N LEU A 195 -13.53 -17.14 19.62
CA LEU A 195 -13.26 -15.75 20.00
C LEU A 195 -14.32 -14.81 19.41
N ASN A 196 -14.70 -15.04 18.15
CA ASN A 196 -15.72 -14.24 17.48
C ASN A 196 -17.15 -14.51 17.95
N ASP A 197 -17.44 -15.66 18.54
CA ASP A 197 -18.75 -15.98 19.13
C ASP A 197 -18.92 -15.38 20.54
N ARG A 198 -17.84 -15.02 21.22
CA ARG A 198 -17.84 -14.43 22.58
C ARG A 198 -17.98 -12.91 22.59
N ASN A 199 -17.85 -12.23 21.44
CA ASN A 199 -17.73 -10.78 21.31
C ASN A 199 -18.92 -10.17 20.55
#